data_AF-A0A7S0UC43-F1
#
_entry.id   AF-A0A7S0UC43-F1
#
_cell.length_a   1.000
_cell.length_b   1.000
_cell.length_c   1.000
_cell.angle_alpha   90.00
_cell.angle_beta   90.00
_cell.angle_gamma   90.00
#
_symmetry.space_group_name_H-M   'P 1'
#
loop_
_entity.id
_entity.type
_entity.pdbx_description
1 polymer ?
#
loop_
_entity_poly.entity_id
_entity_poly.type
_entity_poly.pdbx_seq_one_letter_code
_entity_poly.pdbx_strand_id
1 'polypeptide(L)'
;EVVAVVLGATSKGVRFQDIEDNPLFKHLLPSIARTVTPGFEYWVYVGYDAGDLYFDSEHKLSLMRDWFRENVSDELRRQGITIKLVFLRFLNLLMKPGPV
;
A
#
# COMPACT_ATOMS: atom_id res chain seq x y z
N GLU A 1 20.43 1.41 -3.44
CA GLU A 1 20.02 1.18 -2.04
C GLU A 1 18.49 1.15 -1.96
N VAL A 2 17.91 0.43 -1.01
CA VAL A 2 16.45 0.27 -0.89
C VAL A 2 15.95 0.99 0.36
N VAL A 3 14.97 1.88 0.18
CA VAL A 3 14.19 2.49 1.27
C VAL A 3 12.87 1.73 1.38
N ALA A 4 12.68 1.01 2.48
CA ALA A 4 11.45 0.27 2.75
C ALA A 4 10.49 1.11 3.60
N VAL A 5 9.27 1.28 3.12
CA VAL A 5 8.15 1.85 3.89
C VAL A 5 7.24 0.70 4.29
N VAL A 6 7.17 0.40 5.59
CA VAL A 6 6.39 -0.73 6.11
C VAL A 6 5.23 -0.18 6.93
N LEU A 7 4.02 -0.62 6.61
CA LEU A 7 2.82 -0.25 7.36
C LEU A 7 1.88 -1.43 7.57
N GLY A 8 1.13 -1.38 8.67
CA GLY A 8 -0.04 -2.21 8.88
C GLY A 8 -1.30 -1.52 8.35
N ALA A 9 -2.19 -2.29 7.75
CA ALA A 9 -3.48 -1.81 7.27
C ALA A 9 -4.61 -2.72 7.74
N THR A 10 -5.76 -2.10 8.02
CA THR A 10 -7.00 -2.81 8.33
C THR A 10 -8.19 -2.01 7.79
N SER A 11 -9.22 -2.71 7.33
CA SER A 11 -10.53 -2.14 7.01
C SER A 11 -11.54 -2.36 8.15
N LYS A 12 -11.12 -2.85 9.31
CA LYS A 12 -12.02 -3.12 10.43
C LYS A 12 -12.71 -1.82 10.87
N GLY A 13 -14.04 -1.84 10.89
CA GLY A 13 -14.85 -0.68 11.29
C GLY A 13 -14.96 0.42 10.23
N VAL A 14 -14.41 0.21 9.03
CA VAL A 14 -14.45 1.16 7.92
C VAL A 14 -14.99 0.48 6.67
N ARG A 15 -15.80 1.19 5.90
CA ARG A 15 -16.25 0.73 4.57
C ARG A 15 -15.74 1.70 3.53
N PHE A 16 -14.87 1.21 2.66
CA PHE A 16 -14.38 1.93 1.50
C PHE A 16 -15.30 1.59 0.31
N GLN A 17 -15.88 2.61 -0.33
CA GLN A 17 -16.65 2.45 -1.56
C GLN A 17 -15.69 2.42 -2.74
N ASP A 18 -14.76 3.38 -2.76
CA ASP A 18 -13.72 3.52 -3.77
C ASP A 18 -12.33 3.24 -3.19
N ILE A 19 -11.35 3.00 -4.08
CA ILE A 19 -9.94 2.83 -3.68
C ILE A 19 -9.43 4.09 -2.95
N GLU A 20 -9.85 5.25 -3.42
CA GLU A 20 -9.44 6.56 -2.91
C GLU A 20 -10.11 6.94 -1.59
N ASP A 21 -11.07 6.14 -1.09
CA ASP A 21 -11.53 6.29 0.29
C ASP A 21 -10.49 5.79 1.30
N ASN A 22 -9.59 4.90 0.86
CA ASN A 22 -8.54 4.36 1.70
C ASN A 22 -7.37 5.37 1.80
N PRO A 23 -6.97 5.79 3.02
CA PRO A 23 -5.90 6.76 3.24
C PRO A 23 -4.54 6.39 2.62
N LEU A 24 -4.27 5.09 2.43
CA LEU A 24 -3.08 4.62 1.71
C LEU A 24 -3.02 5.21 0.30
N PHE A 25 -4.14 5.15 -0.42
CA PHE A 25 -4.24 5.60 -1.81
C PHE A 25 -4.54 7.10 -1.89
N LYS A 26 -5.38 7.61 -0.99
CA LYS A 26 -5.74 9.04 -0.96
C LYS A 26 -4.59 9.96 -0.60
N HIS A 27 -3.74 9.53 0.35
CA HIS A 27 -2.78 10.43 1.00
C HIS A 27 -1.36 9.90 0.96
N LEU A 28 -1.11 8.68 1.44
CA LEU A 28 0.24 8.19 1.65
C LEU A 28 1.00 8.01 0.33
N LEU A 29 0.43 7.25 -0.62
CA LEU A 29 1.08 6.97 -1.90
C LEU A 29 1.34 8.24 -2.74
N PRO A 30 0.39 9.19 -2.88
CA PRO A 30 0.67 10.49 -3.50
C PRO A 30 1.72 11.31 -2.74
N SER A 31 1.77 11.23 -1.41
CA SER A 31 2.80 11.92 -0.63
C SER A 31 4.19 11.35 -0.89
N ILE A 32 4.31 10.02 -0.94
CA ILE A 32 5.57 9.34 -1.31
C ILE A 32 5.97 9.76 -2.71
N ALA A 33 5.05 9.69 -3.69
CA ALA A 33 5.33 10.05 -5.09
C ALA A 33 5.94 11.45 -5.26
N ARG A 34 5.58 12.41 -4.40
CA ARG A 34 6.11 13.79 -4.43
C ARG A 34 7.41 14.00 -3.67
N THR A 35 7.81 13.05 -2.81
CA THR A 35 8.90 13.23 -1.85
C THR A 35 10.10 12.32 -2.10
N VAL A 36 9.93 11.27 -2.90
CA VAL A 36 11.03 10.41 -3.31
C VAL A 36 12.07 11.16 -4.14
N THR A 37 13.33 10.74 -3.99
CA THR A 37 14.47 11.29 -4.72
C THR A 37 15.22 10.18 -5.48
N PRO A 38 15.87 10.49 -6.62
CA PRO A 38 16.71 9.53 -7.34
C PRO A 38 17.87 8.98 -6.49
N GLY A 39 18.37 7.79 -6.88
CA GLY A 39 19.46 7.10 -6.18
C GLY A 39 19.02 5.96 -5.27
N PHE A 40 17.72 5.83 -5.03
CA PHE A 40 17.11 4.77 -4.21
C PHE A 40 15.99 4.05 -4.97
N GLU A 41 15.75 2.81 -4.57
CA GLU A 41 14.48 2.14 -4.85
C GLU A 41 13.57 2.24 -3.63
N TYR A 42 12.28 2.46 -3.85
CA TYR A 42 11.30 2.62 -2.77
C TYR A 42 10.33 1.45 -2.76
N TRP A 43 10.25 0.73 -1.65
CA TRP A 43 9.42 -0.48 -1.56
C TRP A 43 8.39 -0.28 -0.44
N VAL A 44 7.12 -0.18 -0.82
CA VAL A 44 6.00 0.03 0.10
C VAL A 44 5.38 -1.33 0.42
N TYR A 45 5.51 -1.77 1.66
CA TYR A 45 4.97 -3.02 2.17
C TYR A 45 3.75 -2.76 3.04
N VAL A 46 2.62 -3.32 2.62
CA VAL A 46 1.32 -3.21 3.31
C VAL A 46 0.98 -4.56 3.92
N GLY A 47 1.21 -4.68 5.23
CA GLY A 47 0.80 -5.84 6.00
C GLY A 47 -0.67 -5.74 6.41
N TYR A 48 -1.44 -6.81 6.23
CA TYR A 48 -2.83 -6.88 6.67
C TYR A 48 -3.16 -8.27 7.23
N ASP A 49 -4.18 -8.32 8.09
CA ASP A 49 -4.61 -9.55 8.71
C ASP A 49 -5.47 -10.38 7.76
N ALA A 50 -5.22 -11.69 7.75
CA ALA A 50 -6.09 -12.70 7.17
C ALA A 50 -7.53 -12.55 7.70
N GLY A 51 -8.51 -12.49 6.80
CA GLY A 51 -9.91 -12.24 7.11
C GLY A 51 -10.34 -10.78 6.90
N ASP A 52 -9.42 -9.87 6.57
CA ASP A 52 -9.76 -8.51 6.17
C ASP A 52 -10.39 -8.50 4.78
N LEU A 53 -11.72 -8.41 4.70
CA LEU A 53 -12.50 -8.54 3.46
C LEU A 53 -12.15 -7.50 2.38
N TYR A 54 -11.51 -6.39 2.75
CA TYR A 54 -11.07 -5.40 1.79
C TYR A 54 -9.78 -5.86 1.09
N PHE A 55 -8.84 -6.42 1.84
CA PHE A 55 -7.53 -6.85 1.34
C PHE A 55 -7.46 -8.34 0.93
N ASP A 56 -8.35 -9.21 1.42
CA ASP A 56 -8.41 -10.64 1.07
C ASP A 56 -9.07 -10.91 -0.30
N SER A 57 -9.50 -9.87 -1.03
CA SER A 57 -10.08 -10.01 -2.37
C SER A 57 -9.03 -9.81 -3.44
N GLU A 58 -8.66 -10.86 -4.17
CA GLU A 58 -7.71 -10.77 -5.30
C GLU A 58 -8.15 -9.77 -6.38
N HIS A 59 -9.44 -9.68 -6.66
CA HIS A 59 -9.97 -8.68 -7.58
C HIS A 59 -9.67 -7.25 -7.09
N LYS A 60 -9.92 -6.96 -5.81
CA LYS A 60 -9.60 -5.64 -5.23
C LYS A 60 -8.10 -5.38 -5.20
N LEU A 61 -7.28 -6.37 -4.85
CA LEU A 61 -5.83 -6.23 -4.90
C LEU A 61 -5.32 -5.95 -6.31
N SER A 62 -5.94 -6.54 -7.34
CA SER A 62 -5.64 -6.20 -8.74
C SER A 62 -5.94 -4.73 -9.03
N LEU A 63 -7.14 -4.26 -8.69
CA LEU A 63 -7.53 -2.87 -8.89
C LEU A 63 -6.60 -1.89 -8.15
N MET A 64 -6.17 -2.23 -6.95
CA MET A 64 -5.19 -1.43 -6.18
C MET A 64 -3.82 -1.37 -6.87
N ARG A 65 -3.36 -2.48 -7.45
CA ARG A 65 -2.10 -2.54 -8.20
C ARG A 65 -2.19 -1.73 -9.49
N ASP A 66 -3.33 -1.80 -10.18
CA ASP A 66 -3.59 -1.01 -11.39
C ASP A 66 -3.60 0.49 -11.06
N TRP A 67 -4.32 0.89 -10.02
CA TRP A 67 -4.32 2.28 -9.54
C TRP A 67 -2.90 2.74 -9.18
N PHE A 68 -2.13 1.92 -8.45
CA PHE A 68 -0.76 2.28 -8.07
C PHE A 68 0.16 2.43 -9.28
N ARG A 69 0.03 1.54 -10.28
CA ARG A 69 0.80 1.63 -11.52
C ARG A 69 0.53 2.96 -12.21
N GLU A 70 -0.74 3.27 -12.43
CA GLU A 70 -1.18 4.42 -13.23
C GLU A 70 -0.90 5.77 -12.55
N ASN A 71 -1.08 5.83 -11.23
CA ASN A 71 -1.02 7.10 -10.48
C ASN A 71 0.33 7.35 -9.82
N VAL A 72 1.19 6.33 -9.68
CA VAL A 72 2.44 6.45 -8.92
C VAL A 72 3.62 5.86 -9.68
N SER A 73 3.58 4.56 -10.00
CA SER A 73 4.74 3.87 -10.54
C SER A 73 5.17 4.38 -11.91
N ASP A 74 4.21 4.64 -12.81
CA ASP A 74 4.53 5.05 -14.18
C ASP A 74 5.11 6.46 -14.23
N GLU A 75 4.62 7.37 -13.38
CA GLU A 75 5.18 8.72 -13.24
C GLU A 75 6.61 8.68 -12.70
N LEU A 76 6.85 7.97 -11.60
CA LEU A 76 8.18 7.86 -11.03
C LEU A 76 9.17 7.16 -11.96
N ARG A 77 8.70 6.18 -12.74
CA ARG A 77 9.52 5.48 -13.73
C ARG A 77 9.99 6.42 -14.84
N ARG A 78 9.17 7.38 -15.28
CA ARG A 78 9.58 8.41 -16.24
C ARG A 78 10.70 9.30 -15.68
N GLN A 79 10.78 9.44 -14.36
CA GLN A 79 11.84 10.17 -13.66
C GLN A 79 13.05 9.29 -13.30
N GLY A 80 13.07 8.03 -13.74
CA GLY A 80 14.14 7.08 -13.43
C GLY A 80 14.11 6.53 -12.00
N ILE A 81 12.99 6.69 -11.28
CA ILE A 81 12.82 6.21 -9.91
C ILE A 81 12.00 4.92 -9.93
N THR A 82 12.53 3.89 -9.26
CA THR A 82 11.81 2.61 -9.10
C THR A 82 11.06 2.59 -7.77
N ILE A 83 9.76 2.30 -7.84
CA ILE A 83 8.91 2.10 -6.67
C ILE A 83 8.11 0.78 -6.79
N LYS A 84 7.85 0.11 -5.68
CA LYS A 84 7.03 -1.12 -5.61
C LYS A 84 5.98 -1.00 -4.52
N LEU A 85 4.81 -1.60 -4.76
CA LEU A 85 3.77 -1.80 -3.76
C LEU A 85 3.55 -3.30 -3.55
N VAL A 86 3.71 -3.77 -2.31
CA VAL A 86 3.65 -5.19 -1.94
C VAL A 86 2.64 -5.38 -0.83
N PHE A 87 1.65 -6.24 -1.06
CA PHE A 87 0.64 -6.62 -0.09
C PHE A 87 1.06 -7.93 0.59
N LEU A 88 1.13 -7.91 1.92
CA LEU A 88 1.57 -9.04 2.75
C LEU A 88 0.45 -9.47 3.68
N ARG A 89 -0.04 -10.69 3.48
CA ARG A 89 -1.11 -11.28 4.29
C ARG A 89 -0.53 -12.01 5.49
N PHE A 90 -1.02 -11.71 6.69
CA PHE A 90 -0.56 -12.33 7.93
C PHE A 90 -1.69 -13.05 8.66
N LEU A 91 -1.42 -14.25 9.14
CA LEU A 91 -2.35 -14.98 10.01
C LEU A 91 -2.15 -14.53 11.47
N ASN A 92 -2.96 -13.58 11.94
CA ASN A 92 -2.88 -13.05 13.30
C ASN A 92 -3.74 -13.88 14.29
N LEU A 93 -3.31 -15.10 14.60
CA LEU A 93 -4.03 -16.03 15.48
C LEU A 93 -4.28 -15.47 16.89
N LEU A 94 -3.40 -14.58 17.37
CA LEU A 94 -3.44 -14.07 18.74
C LEU A 94 -4.25 -12.77 18.86
N MET A 95 -4.61 -12.13 17.75
CA MET A 95 -5.28 -10.81 17.70
C MET A 95 -4.66 -9.81 18.70
N LYS A 96 -3.34 -9.83 18.85
CA LYS A 96 -2.67 -8.96 19.81
C LYS A 96 -2.98 -7.50 19.43
N PRO A 97 -3.42 -6.67 20.39
CA PRO A 97 -3.59 -5.24 20.11
C PRO A 97 -2.24 -4.68 19.64
N GLY A 98 -2.28 -3.74 18.70
CA GLY A 98 -1.10 -2.96 18.34
C GLY A 98 -0.53 -2.24 19.57
N PRO A 99 0.73 -1.78 19.51
CA PRO A 99 1.28 -0.95 20.58
C PRO A 99 0.32 0.22 20.86
N VAL A 100 -0.03 0.39 22.14
CA VAL A 100 -0.86 1.48 22.65
C VAL A 100 0.01 2.71 22.88
#